data_AF-A0AAW7FQK7-F1
#
_entry.id   AF-A0AAW7FQK7-F1
#
_cell.length_a   1.000
_cell.length_b   1.000
_cell.length_c   1.000
_cell.angle_alpha   90.00
_cell.angle_beta   90.00
_cell.angle_gamma   90.00
#
_symmetry.space_group_name_H-M   'P 1'
#
loop_
_entity.id
_entity.type
_entity.pdbx_description
1 polymer ?
#
loop_
_entity_poly.entity_id
_entity_poly.type
_entity_poly.pdbx_seq_one_letter_code
_entity_poly.pdbx_strand_id
1 'polypeptide(L)'
;MTALNKQALREAANAANIASWGKWESYKPHKGARGYEVKVGAKAVAQHCLKVDSAFIAAANPPTVLALLDELEAAEKRIEEEICRANREHHRGFMMACNHLKEHANVHYADAAEMEIAALRQRIAELEVRAFKVEMPESFYPDGDIDAPLAVDELEVIAAIVEAGGKPVAFCKRCDREIDLTHRPDGSHYCHAPAACIGVKGE
;
A
#
# COMPACT_ATOMS: atom_id res chain seq x y z
N MET A 1 -0.21 17.03 51.56
CA MET A 1 -1.61 16.70 51.89
C MET A 1 -1.71 15.20 52.11
N THR A 2 -2.24 14.76 53.26
CA THR A 2 -2.57 13.35 53.48
C THR A 2 -3.68 12.93 52.51
N ALA A 3 -3.54 11.77 51.88
CA ALA A 3 -4.54 11.23 50.94
C ALA A 3 -5.91 11.14 51.64
N LEU A 4 -6.94 11.67 50.97
CA LEU A 4 -8.30 11.64 51.48
C LEU A 4 -8.85 10.21 51.49
N ASN A 5 -9.36 9.76 52.64
CA ASN A 5 -9.94 8.42 52.76
C ASN A 5 -11.36 8.41 52.17
N LYS A 6 -11.45 8.18 50.85
CA LYS A 6 -12.71 8.11 50.10
C LYS A 6 -13.66 7.03 50.59
N GLN A 7 -13.12 5.89 51.05
CA GLN A 7 -13.92 4.78 51.55
C GLN A 7 -14.60 5.14 52.86
N ALA A 8 -13.86 5.74 53.81
CA ALA A 8 -14.42 6.24 55.06
C ALA A 8 -15.49 7.32 54.84
N LEU A 9 -15.30 8.21 53.85
CA LEU A 9 -16.31 9.19 53.45
C LEU A 9 -17.59 8.53 52.94
N ARG A 10 -17.47 7.49 52.11
CA ARG A 10 -18.62 6.75 51.55
C ARG A 10 -19.36 5.96 52.63
N GLU A 11 -18.64 5.35 53.56
CA GLU A 11 -19.23 4.64 54.70
C GLU A 11 -19.96 5.59 55.65
N ALA A 12 -19.36 6.74 55.98
CA ALA A 12 -20.01 7.79 56.77
C ALA A 12 -21.27 8.33 56.07
N ALA A 13 -21.22 8.53 54.76
CA ALA A 13 -22.37 8.97 53.96
C ALA A 13 -23.51 7.94 53.99
N ASN A 14 -23.20 6.66 53.77
CA ASN A 14 -24.19 5.58 53.79
C ASN A 14 -24.80 5.39 55.19
N ALA A 15 -23.98 5.44 56.24
CA ALA A 15 -24.45 5.32 57.61
C ALA A 15 -25.40 6.46 57.99
N ALA A 16 -25.07 7.70 57.63
CA ALA A 16 -25.94 8.86 57.86
C ALA A 16 -27.26 8.75 57.08
N ASN A 17 -27.20 8.33 55.82
CA ASN A 17 -28.39 8.18 54.97
C ASN A 17 -29.36 7.12 55.52
N ILE A 18 -28.84 5.95 55.92
CA ILE A 18 -29.62 4.86 56.49
C ILE A 18 -30.24 5.25 57.84
N ALA A 19 -29.47 5.89 58.71
CA ALA A 19 -29.88 6.15 60.09
C ALA A 19 -30.83 7.35 60.23
N SER A 20 -30.60 8.42 59.47
CA SER A 20 -31.25 9.70 59.74
C SER A 20 -32.32 10.06 58.69
N TRP A 21 -32.09 9.72 57.42
CA TRP A 21 -32.79 10.39 56.30
C TRP A 21 -33.79 9.47 55.58
N GLY A 22 -33.77 8.15 55.85
CA GLY A 22 -34.54 7.18 55.07
C GLY A 22 -34.06 7.13 53.62
N LYS A 23 -34.85 6.59 52.67
CA LYS A 23 -34.56 6.78 51.24
C LYS A 23 -34.77 8.26 50.90
N TRP A 24 -33.69 9.05 50.95
CA TRP A 24 -33.72 10.46 50.60
C TRP A 24 -34.20 10.68 49.17
N GLU A 25 -35.21 11.52 49.00
CA GLU A 25 -35.65 12.07 47.71
C GLU A 25 -35.41 13.59 47.69
N SER A 26 -35.23 14.15 46.49
CA SER A 26 -35.05 15.59 46.29
C SER A 26 -36.20 16.40 46.91
N TYR A 27 -35.88 17.42 47.72
CA TYR A 27 -36.87 18.32 48.32
C TYR A 27 -37.71 19.00 47.22
N LYS A 28 -39.02 18.75 47.24
CA LYS A 28 -39.99 19.46 46.40
C LYS A 28 -40.61 20.60 47.22
N PRO A 29 -40.36 21.88 46.88
CA PRO A 29 -40.99 22.97 47.59
C PRO A 29 -42.52 22.86 47.46
N HIS A 30 -43.21 22.80 48.59
CA HIS A 30 -44.67 22.77 48.64
C HIS A 30 -45.22 24.13 48.19
N LYS A 31 -46.29 24.12 47.36
CA LYS A 31 -47.00 25.32 46.90
C LYS A 31 -47.63 26.02 48.12
N GLY A 32 -46.87 26.92 48.76
CA GLY A 32 -47.34 27.65 49.95
C GLY A 32 -46.25 28.42 50.69
N ALA A 33 -44.96 28.08 50.52
CA ALA A 33 -43.86 28.75 51.21
C ALA A 33 -43.43 30.08 50.55
N ARG A 34 -44.38 30.95 50.20
CA ARG A 34 -44.09 32.37 49.91
C ARG A 34 -44.23 33.13 51.22
N GLY A 35 -43.11 33.56 51.82
CA GLY A 35 -43.17 34.54 52.91
C GLY A 35 -42.12 34.50 54.02
N TYR A 36 -41.06 33.69 53.95
CA TYR A 36 -39.97 33.79 54.92
C TYR A 36 -38.71 34.35 54.24
N GLU A 37 -38.47 35.64 54.47
CA GLU A 37 -37.15 36.24 54.22
C GLU A 37 -36.15 35.60 55.19
N VAL A 38 -35.25 34.78 54.65
CA VAL A 38 -34.11 34.27 55.41
C VAL A 38 -33.13 35.44 55.58
N LYS A 39 -33.15 36.08 56.75
CA LYS A 39 -32.18 37.12 57.10
C LYS A 39 -30.78 36.50 57.15
N VAL A 40 -29.93 36.93 56.22
CA VAL A 40 -28.48 36.67 56.22
C VAL A 40 -27.91 37.34 57.47
N GLY A 41 -27.56 36.56 58.50
CA GLY A 41 -26.94 37.12 59.70
C GLY A 41 -26.72 36.17 60.89
N ALA A 42 -27.50 35.10 61.07
CA ALA A 42 -27.24 34.14 62.14
C ALA A 42 -27.83 32.76 61.82
N LYS A 43 -27.02 31.73 62.07
CA LYS A 43 -27.27 30.28 61.93
C LYS A 43 -28.74 29.87 62.09
N ALA A 44 -29.46 29.76 60.99
CA ALA A 44 -30.59 28.86 60.88
C ALA A 44 -30.15 27.66 60.03
N VAL A 45 -29.24 26.84 60.58
CA VAL A 45 -29.17 25.44 60.15
C VAL A 45 -30.49 24.84 60.60
N ALA A 46 -31.24 24.24 59.68
CA ALA A 46 -32.54 23.66 59.93
C ALA A 46 -32.54 22.92 61.28
N GLN A 47 -33.50 23.24 62.14
CA GLN A 47 -33.64 22.70 63.50
C GLN A 47 -33.82 21.16 63.53
N HIS A 48 -33.83 20.52 62.36
CA HIS A 48 -33.87 19.07 62.13
C HIS A 48 -32.51 18.40 61.87
N CYS A 49 -31.40 19.12 61.77
CA CYS A 49 -30.06 18.51 61.69
C CYS A 49 -29.65 17.98 63.08
N LEU A 50 -30.18 16.81 63.43
CA LEU A 50 -29.92 16.10 64.68
C LEU A 50 -28.43 15.66 64.75
N LYS A 51 -27.95 15.39 65.97
CA LYS A 51 -26.55 15.02 66.31
C LYS A 51 -25.88 14.04 65.34
N VAL A 52 -26.65 13.14 64.74
CA VAL A 52 -26.20 12.09 63.84
C VAL A 52 -25.66 12.64 62.51
N ASP A 53 -26.18 13.78 62.05
CA ASP A 53 -25.83 14.38 60.74
C ASP A 53 -24.60 15.29 60.83
N SER A 54 -24.20 15.67 62.05
CA SER A 54 -23.07 16.57 62.30
C SER A 54 -21.73 15.99 61.84
N ALA A 55 -21.56 14.67 61.97
CA ALA A 55 -20.35 13.97 61.53
C ALA A 55 -20.23 13.95 60.01
N PHE A 56 -21.34 13.71 59.30
CA PHE A 56 -21.37 13.73 57.84
C PHE A 56 -21.10 15.15 57.30
N ILE A 57 -21.77 16.17 57.85
CA ILE A 57 -21.57 17.57 57.44
C ILE A 57 -20.13 18.04 57.72
N ALA A 58 -19.55 17.63 58.84
CA ALA A 58 -18.15 17.94 59.16
C ALA A 58 -17.16 17.23 58.22
N ALA A 59 -17.46 15.99 57.80
CA ALA A 59 -16.65 15.24 56.87
C ALA A 59 -16.78 15.76 55.42
N ALA A 60 -17.99 16.09 54.98
CA ALA A 60 -18.32 16.68 53.68
C ALA A 60 -18.19 18.21 53.69
N ASN A 61 -17.15 18.74 54.33
CA ASN A 61 -16.88 20.17 54.39
C ASN A 61 -16.35 20.70 53.04
N PRO A 62 -16.36 22.03 52.80
CA PRO A 62 -15.90 22.59 51.53
C PRO A 62 -14.47 22.19 51.13
N PRO A 63 -13.47 22.17 52.05
CA PRO A 63 -12.14 21.63 51.73
C PRO A 63 -12.14 20.19 51.20
N THR A 64 -12.90 19.29 51.79
CA THR A 64 -13.02 17.90 51.33
C THR A 64 -13.61 17.85 49.92
N VAL A 65 -14.65 18.63 49.64
CA VAL A 65 -15.28 18.66 48.31
C VAL A 65 -14.32 19.19 47.24
N LEU A 66 -13.59 20.26 47.54
CA LEU A 66 -12.59 20.81 46.60
C LEU A 66 -11.48 19.82 46.32
N ALA A 67 -10.96 19.13 47.34
CA ALA A 67 -9.93 18.12 47.13
C ALA A 67 -10.45 16.91 46.31
N LEU A 68 -11.72 16.53 46.47
CA LEU A 68 -12.33 15.50 45.61
C LEU A 68 -12.46 15.97 44.15
N LEU A 69 -12.73 17.25 43.91
CA LEU A 69 -12.77 17.85 42.58
C LEU A 69 -11.37 17.88 41.95
N ASP A 70 -10.35 18.33 42.68
CA ASP A 70 -8.96 18.35 42.22
C ASP A 70 -8.50 16.94 41.81
N GLU A 71 -8.83 15.92 42.60
CA GLU A 71 -8.50 14.52 42.29
C GLU A 71 -9.28 13.99 41.07
N LEU A 72 -10.52 14.43 40.86
CA LEU A 72 -11.33 14.06 39.70
C LEU A 72 -10.75 14.69 38.43
N GLU A 73 -10.47 15.99 38.44
CA GLU A 73 -9.83 16.70 37.33
C GLU A 73 -8.47 16.09 36.97
N ALA A 74 -7.67 15.71 37.98
CA ALA A 74 -6.41 15.01 37.76
C ALA A 74 -6.61 13.61 37.14
N ALA A 75 -7.66 12.88 37.53
CA ALA A 75 -7.98 11.57 36.95
C ALA A 75 -8.46 11.69 35.51
N GLU A 76 -9.33 12.66 35.20
CA GLU A 76 -9.79 12.95 33.84
C GLU A 76 -8.62 13.30 32.92
N LYS A 77 -7.72 14.17 33.37
CA LYS A 77 -6.50 14.52 32.64
C LYS A 77 -5.61 13.30 32.38
N ARG A 78 -5.44 12.40 33.36
CA ARG A 78 -4.68 11.15 33.17
C ARG A 78 -5.31 10.23 32.12
N ILE A 79 -6.63 10.10 32.13
CA ILE A 79 -7.37 9.31 31.13
C ILE A 79 -7.15 9.88 29.73
N GLU A 80 -7.27 11.20 29.58
CA GLU A 80 -7.03 11.88 28.31
C GLU A 80 -5.59 11.65 27.81
N GLU A 81 -4.60 11.80 28.69
CA GLU A 81 -3.19 11.55 28.37
C GLU A 81 -2.90 10.09 27.97
N GLU A 82 -3.55 9.12 28.62
CA GLU A 82 -3.46 7.70 28.25
C GLU A 82 -4.12 7.40 26.91
N ILE A 83 -5.30 7.95 26.63
CA ILE A 83 -5.95 7.82 25.32
C ILE A 83 -5.07 8.43 24.22
N CYS A 84 -4.49 9.62 24.45
CA CYS A 84 -3.56 10.23 23.50
C CYS A 84 -2.28 9.42 23.28
N ARG A 85 -1.77 8.72 24.30
CA ARG A 85 -0.63 7.80 24.14
C ARG A 85 -1.01 6.58 23.33
N ALA A 86 -2.09 5.90 23.70
CA ALA A 86 -2.60 4.72 23.00
C ALA A 86 -2.89 5.01 21.52
N ASN A 87 -3.52 6.15 21.21
CA ASN A 87 -3.79 6.56 19.84
C ASN A 87 -2.50 6.80 19.04
N ARG A 88 -1.47 7.41 19.64
CA ARG A 88 -0.16 7.61 18.98
C ARG A 88 0.57 6.29 18.73
N GLU A 89 0.46 5.33 19.64
CA GLU A 89 1.04 4.00 19.48
C GLU A 89 0.29 3.18 18.42
N HIS A 90 -1.04 3.17 18.48
CA HIS A 90 -1.90 2.54 17.48
C HIS A 90 -1.64 3.13 16.09
N HIS A 91 -1.55 4.46 15.95
CA HIS A 91 -1.22 5.10 14.68
C HIS A 91 0.17 4.69 14.17
N ARG A 92 1.18 4.65 15.04
CA ARG A 92 2.53 4.17 14.66
C ARG A 92 2.51 2.71 14.21
N GLY A 93 1.84 1.83 14.95
CA GLY A 93 1.70 0.42 14.59
C GLY A 93 0.97 0.22 13.25
N PHE A 94 -0.12 0.97 13.05
CA PHE A 94 -0.86 0.98 11.78
C PHE A 94 0.01 1.42 10.61
N MET A 95 0.76 2.52 10.75
CA MET A 95 1.64 3.02 9.69
C MET A 95 2.77 2.03 9.36
N MET A 96 3.36 1.38 10.35
CA MET A 96 4.36 0.32 10.13
C MET A 96 3.75 -0.87 9.36
N ALA A 97 2.56 -1.34 9.78
CA ALA A 97 1.87 -2.44 9.11
C ALA A 97 1.48 -2.11 7.67
N CYS A 98 0.96 -0.91 7.41
CA CYS A 98 0.62 -0.46 6.07
C CYS A 98 1.86 -0.30 5.18
N ASN A 99 2.98 0.18 5.72
CA ASN A 99 4.21 0.26 4.94
C ASN A 99 4.71 -1.13 4.55
N HIS A 100 4.67 -2.08 5.50
CA HIS A 100 5.05 -3.47 5.24
C HIS A 100 4.16 -4.12 4.17
N LEU A 101 2.84 -3.92 4.23
CA LEU A 101 1.92 -4.44 3.22
C LEU A 101 2.19 -3.88 1.82
N LYS A 102 2.53 -2.58 1.70
CA LYS A 102 2.90 -1.97 0.42
C LYS A 102 4.21 -2.53 -0.12
N GLU A 103 5.21 -2.68 0.74
CA GLU A 103 6.50 -3.27 0.36
C GLU A 103 6.35 -4.71 -0.13
N HIS A 104 5.60 -5.56 0.61
CA HIS A 104 5.34 -6.94 0.18
C HIS A 104 4.52 -7.02 -1.10
N ALA A 105 3.47 -6.21 -1.25
CA ALA A 105 2.69 -6.18 -2.49
C ALA A 105 3.57 -5.80 -3.69
N ASN A 106 4.39 -4.75 -3.57
CA ASN A 106 5.27 -4.31 -4.64
C ASN A 106 6.34 -5.35 -5.02
N VAL A 107 6.92 -6.03 -4.02
CA VAL A 107 7.89 -7.12 -4.25
C VAL A 107 7.23 -8.30 -4.96
N HIS A 108 6.04 -8.71 -4.54
CA HIS A 108 5.33 -9.82 -5.19
C HIS A 108 4.91 -9.52 -6.64
N TYR A 109 4.53 -8.27 -6.94
CA TYR A 109 4.28 -7.87 -8.34
C TYR A 109 5.56 -7.84 -9.18
N ALA A 110 6.69 -7.41 -8.61
CA ALA A 110 7.97 -7.42 -9.29
C ALA A 110 8.45 -8.86 -9.58
N ASP A 111 8.43 -9.74 -8.57
CA ASP A 111 8.86 -11.15 -8.72
C ASP A 111 8.00 -11.90 -9.75
N ALA A 112 6.67 -11.70 -9.72
CA ALA A 112 5.76 -12.32 -10.69
C ALA A 112 6.02 -11.80 -12.12
N ALA A 113 6.21 -10.49 -12.29
CA ALA A 113 6.53 -9.90 -13.59
C ALA A 113 7.90 -10.37 -14.11
N GLU A 114 8.90 -10.51 -13.23
CA GLU A 114 10.22 -11.01 -13.60
C GLU A 114 10.18 -12.47 -14.08
N MET A 115 9.40 -13.33 -13.42
CA MET A 115 9.17 -14.71 -13.87
C MET A 115 8.47 -14.77 -15.23
N GLU A 116 7.45 -13.94 -15.47
CA GLU A 116 6.77 -13.87 -16.77
C GLU A 116 7.70 -13.36 -17.86
N ILE A 117 8.48 -12.31 -17.60
CA ILE A 117 9.48 -11.78 -18.54
C ILE A 117 10.52 -12.86 -18.86
N ALA A 118 10.99 -13.61 -17.86
CA ALA A 118 11.95 -14.70 -18.08
C ALA A 118 11.37 -15.80 -18.97
N ALA A 119 10.12 -16.23 -18.71
CA ALA A 119 9.43 -17.23 -19.53
C ALA A 119 9.20 -16.74 -20.97
N LEU A 120 8.80 -15.48 -21.14
CA LEU A 120 8.63 -14.87 -22.46
C LEU A 120 9.96 -14.74 -23.21
N ARG A 121 11.04 -14.34 -22.54
CA ARG A 121 12.39 -14.28 -23.14
C ARG A 121 12.85 -15.66 -23.60
N GLN A 122 12.63 -16.69 -22.80
CA GLN A 122 12.92 -18.07 -23.21
C GLN A 122 12.11 -18.47 -24.45
N ARG A 123 10.81 -18.14 -24.48
CA ARG A 123 9.96 -18.44 -25.63
C ARG A 123 10.39 -17.70 -26.90
N ILE A 124 10.81 -16.44 -26.78
CA ILE A 124 11.35 -15.67 -27.90
C ILE A 124 12.62 -16.34 -28.42
N ALA A 125 13.55 -16.72 -27.54
CA ALA A 125 14.77 -17.41 -27.95
C ALA A 125 14.48 -18.74 -28.67
N GLU A 126 13.52 -19.53 -28.18
CA GLU A 126 13.06 -20.75 -28.85
C GLU A 126 12.49 -20.47 -30.25
N LEU A 127 11.71 -19.40 -30.40
CA LEU A 127 11.11 -19.00 -31.68
C LEU A 127 12.13 -18.42 -32.66
N GLU A 128 13.11 -17.65 -32.17
CA GLU A 128 14.22 -17.10 -32.97
C GLU A 128 15.14 -18.20 -33.50
N VAL A 129 15.31 -19.29 -32.73
CA VAL A 129 16.02 -20.50 -33.17
C VAL A 129 15.18 -21.33 -34.15
N ARG A 130 13.84 -21.24 -34.07
CA ARG A 130 12.92 -21.93 -35.00
C ARG A 130 12.81 -21.25 -36.37
N ALA A 131 13.41 -20.07 -36.56
CA ALA A 131 13.58 -19.51 -37.90
C ALA A 131 14.35 -20.52 -38.77
N PHE A 132 13.67 -21.08 -39.77
CA PHE A 132 14.24 -22.13 -40.62
C PHE A 132 15.05 -21.49 -41.76
N LYS A 133 16.19 -22.09 -42.10
CA LYS A 133 17.03 -21.61 -43.20
C LYS A 133 16.47 -22.10 -44.53
N VAL A 134 16.41 -21.21 -45.52
CA VAL A 134 16.10 -21.55 -46.91
C VAL A 134 17.30 -21.18 -47.76
N GLU A 135 17.92 -22.17 -48.37
CA GLU A 135 18.99 -21.94 -49.34
C GLU A 135 18.38 -21.40 -50.63
N MET A 136 18.84 -20.23 -51.06
CA MET A 136 18.39 -19.66 -52.33
C MET A 136 18.96 -20.50 -53.49
N PRO A 137 18.13 -20.83 -54.49
CA PRO A 137 18.63 -21.48 -55.70
C PRO A 137 19.67 -20.56 -56.36
N GLU A 138 20.66 -21.16 -57.03
CA GLU A 138 21.58 -20.38 -57.85
C GLU A 138 20.78 -19.57 -58.86
N SER A 139 21.11 -18.29 -59.02
CA SER A 139 20.48 -17.40 -59.99
C SER A 139 20.54 -18.06 -61.37
N PHE A 140 19.43 -18.63 -61.82
CA PHE A 140 19.32 -19.23 -63.13
C PHE A 140 19.18 -18.09 -64.15
N TYR A 141 20.30 -17.67 -64.72
CA TYR A 141 20.29 -16.86 -65.93
C TYR A 141 20.22 -17.85 -67.10
N PRO A 142 19.06 -18.01 -67.77
CA PRO A 142 19.05 -18.78 -69.00
C PRO A 142 20.00 -18.08 -69.97
N ASP A 143 21.06 -18.78 -70.36
CA ASP A 143 21.96 -18.35 -71.41
C ASP A 143 21.15 -18.13 -72.70
N GLY A 144 20.77 -16.88 -72.96
CA GLY A 144 20.45 -16.37 -74.29
C GLY A 144 19.14 -16.77 -74.97
N ASP A 145 18.38 -17.77 -74.50
CA ASP A 145 17.13 -18.17 -75.15
C ASP A 145 15.90 -17.57 -74.44
N ILE A 146 15.54 -16.37 -74.89
CA ILE A 146 14.41 -15.57 -74.45
C ILE A 146 13.14 -16.12 -75.09
N ASP A 147 12.42 -17.02 -74.42
CA ASP A 147 10.99 -17.25 -74.68
C ASP A 147 10.20 -17.76 -73.44
N ALA A 148 10.77 -17.69 -72.23
CA ALA A 148 10.06 -18.02 -70.99
C ALA A 148 10.24 -16.93 -69.93
N PRO A 149 9.17 -16.20 -69.54
CA PRO A 149 9.24 -15.21 -68.48
C PRO A 149 9.06 -15.93 -67.14
N LEU A 150 10.16 -16.42 -66.57
CA LEU A 150 10.22 -16.71 -65.14
C LEU A 150 11.49 -16.06 -64.58
N ALA A 151 11.63 -14.76 -64.81
CA ALA A 151 12.39 -13.92 -63.90
C ALA A 151 11.59 -13.89 -62.59
N VAL A 152 11.82 -14.87 -61.74
CA VAL A 152 11.33 -14.81 -60.36
C VAL A 152 12.06 -13.64 -59.73
N ASP A 153 11.33 -12.63 -59.27
CA ASP A 153 11.94 -11.51 -58.58
C ASP A 153 12.52 -12.04 -57.26
N GLU A 154 13.84 -12.15 -57.22
CA GLU A 154 14.58 -12.69 -56.08
C GLU A 154 14.24 -11.92 -54.79
N LEU A 155 13.92 -10.62 -54.91
CA LEU A 155 13.54 -9.77 -53.78
C LEU A 155 12.14 -10.12 -53.26
N GLU A 156 11.20 -10.46 -54.15
CA GLU A 156 9.86 -10.94 -53.74
C GLU A 156 9.95 -12.29 -53.02
N VAL A 157 10.83 -13.18 -53.47
CA VAL A 157 11.07 -14.48 -52.81
C VAL A 157 11.72 -14.29 -51.45
N ILE A 158 12.75 -13.46 -51.35
CA ILE A 158 13.40 -13.11 -50.08
C ILE A 158 12.38 -12.50 -49.12
N ALA A 159 11.55 -11.56 -49.58
CA ALA A 159 10.50 -10.95 -48.78
C ALA A 159 9.49 -11.98 -48.28
N ALA A 160 9.03 -12.89 -49.15
CA ALA A 160 8.10 -13.95 -48.78
C ALA A 160 8.69 -14.94 -47.77
N ILE A 161 9.98 -15.28 -47.89
CA ILE A 161 10.68 -16.14 -46.92
C ILE A 161 10.78 -15.45 -45.56
N VAL A 162 11.13 -14.16 -45.53
CA VAL A 162 11.21 -13.37 -44.29
C VAL A 162 9.83 -13.22 -43.64
N GLU A 163 8.77 -12.97 -44.42
CA GLU A 163 7.39 -12.91 -43.94
C GLU A 163 6.92 -14.25 -43.35
N ALA A 164 7.38 -15.37 -43.93
CA ALA A 164 7.14 -16.71 -43.40
C ALA A 164 8.00 -17.06 -42.16
N GLY A 165 8.87 -16.15 -41.71
CA GLY A 165 9.76 -16.35 -40.57
C GLY A 165 11.00 -17.21 -40.87
N GLY A 166 11.34 -17.38 -42.15
CA GLY A 166 12.54 -18.04 -42.61
C GLY A 166 13.73 -17.08 -42.72
N LYS A 167 14.96 -17.63 -42.75
CA LYS A 167 16.19 -16.90 -43.03
C LYS A 167 16.69 -17.30 -44.43
N PRO A 168 16.58 -16.43 -45.44
CA PRO A 168 17.12 -16.69 -46.77
C PRO A 168 18.65 -16.61 -46.71
N VAL A 169 19.31 -17.69 -47.11
CA VAL A 169 20.77 -17.80 -47.08
C VAL A 169 21.30 -18.14 -48.47
N ALA A 170 22.44 -17.56 -48.80
CA ALA A 170 23.20 -17.89 -50.01
C ALA A 170 24.67 -18.12 -49.69
N PHE A 171 25.36 -18.90 -50.52
CA PHE A 171 26.79 -19.15 -50.35
C PHE A 171 27.60 -18.39 -51.40
N CYS A 172 28.63 -17.68 -50.95
CA CYS A 172 29.49 -16.96 -51.87
C CYS A 172 30.40 -17.90 -52.65
N LYS A 173 30.28 -17.94 -53.98
CA LYS A 173 31.13 -18.77 -54.85
C LYS A 173 32.64 -18.50 -54.76
N ARG A 174 33.04 -17.33 -54.26
CA ARG A 174 34.45 -16.94 -54.12
C ARG A 174 35.07 -17.31 -52.78
N CYS A 175 34.28 -17.25 -51.70
CA CYS A 175 34.78 -17.39 -50.32
C CYS A 175 34.10 -18.53 -49.54
N ASP A 176 33.12 -19.20 -50.15
CA ASP A 176 32.25 -20.26 -49.60
C ASP A 176 31.59 -19.90 -48.26
N ARG A 177 31.44 -18.61 -47.99
CA ARG A 177 30.83 -18.09 -46.76
C ARG A 177 29.32 -18.00 -46.93
N GLU A 178 28.58 -18.45 -45.90
CA GLU A 178 27.14 -18.23 -45.75
C GLU A 178 26.85 -16.73 -45.61
N ILE A 179 25.92 -16.22 -46.41
CA ILE A 179 25.46 -14.83 -46.43
C ILE A 179 23.99 -14.84 -46.04
N ASP A 180 23.66 -14.10 -44.98
CA ASP A 180 22.28 -13.81 -44.58
C ASP A 180 21.71 -12.70 -45.46
N LEU A 181 20.68 -13.03 -46.23
CA LEU A 181 20.01 -12.10 -47.15
C LEU A 181 18.88 -11.31 -46.47
N THR A 182 18.54 -11.61 -45.21
CA THR A 182 17.47 -10.93 -44.44
C THR A 182 17.68 -9.40 -44.36
N HIS A 183 18.94 -8.96 -44.31
CA HIS A 183 19.32 -7.55 -44.21
C HIS A 183 19.95 -6.99 -45.51
N ARG A 184 19.96 -7.79 -46.58
CA ARG A 184 20.52 -7.43 -47.90
C ARG A 184 19.44 -7.53 -48.98
N PRO A 185 18.58 -6.51 -49.10
CA PRO A 185 17.48 -6.51 -50.06
C PRO A 185 17.95 -6.25 -51.50
N ASP A 186 19.24 -6.36 -51.80
CA ASP A 186 19.81 -6.18 -53.13
C ASP A 186 20.12 -7.51 -53.84
N GLY A 187 19.84 -8.66 -53.20
CA GLY A 187 20.10 -9.99 -53.76
C GLY A 187 21.60 -10.33 -53.87
N SER A 188 22.48 -9.57 -53.20
CA SER A 188 23.93 -9.76 -53.39
C SER A 188 24.46 -11.04 -52.72
N HIS A 189 24.69 -12.09 -53.53
CA HIS A 189 25.28 -13.35 -53.08
C HIS A 189 26.82 -13.31 -52.88
N TYR A 190 27.42 -12.12 -52.79
CA TYR A 190 28.88 -11.98 -52.69
C TYR A 190 29.30 -11.23 -51.43
N CYS A 191 30.32 -11.76 -50.76
CA CYS A 191 30.95 -11.19 -49.57
C CYS A 191 31.97 -10.06 -49.92
N HIS A 192 32.14 -9.75 -51.22
CA HIS A 192 33.22 -8.95 -51.76
C HIS A 192 32.70 -7.97 -52.84
N ALA A 193 33.32 -6.79 -52.96
CA ALA A 193 33.02 -5.85 -54.03
C ALA A 193 33.33 -6.46 -55.41
N PRO A 194 32.56 -6.11 -56.47
CA PRO A 194 32.87 -6.52 -57.83
C PRO A 194 34.23 -5.94 -58.22
N ALA A 195 35.27 -6.77 -58.21
CA ALA A 195 36.54 -6.39 -58.77
C ALA A 195 36.34 -6.22 -60.27
N ALA A 196 36.60 -5.02 -60.79
CA ALA A 196 36.67 -4.77 -62.22
C ALA A 196 37.52 -5.86 -62.89
N CYS A 197 36.92 -6.55 -63.86
CA CYS A 197 37.53 -7.38 -64.89
C CYS A 197 38.90 -8.02 -64.52
N ILE A 198 38.90 -9.26 -64.03
CA ILE A 198 40.10 -10.09 -64.16
C ILE A 198 40.05 -10.71 -65.55
N GLY A 199 40.98 -10.26 -66.38
CA GLY A 199 41.13 -10.70 -67.76
C GLY A 199 41.37 -12.19 -67.90
N VAL A 200 41.04 -12.63 -69.12
CA VAL A 200 41.55 -13.79 -69.83
C VAL A 200 42.90 -14.28 -69.25
N LYS A 201 42.91 -15.49 -68.71
CA LYS A 201 44.01 -16.43 -68.90
C LYS A 201 43.45 -17.46 -69.89
N GLY A 202 43.94 -17.62 -71.12
CA GLY A 202 45.31 -17.48 -71.56
C GLY A 202 46.05 -18.77 -71.24
N GLU A 203 45.93 -19.71 -72.20
CA GLU A 203 46.49 -21.08 -72.31
C GLU A 203 45.86 -22.20 -71.47
#